data_AF-A0A9D2BHR8-F1
#
_entry.id   AF-A0A9D2BHR8-F1
#
_cell.length_a   1.000
_cell.length_b   1.000
_cell.length_c   1.000
_cell.angle_alpha   90.00
_cell.angle_beta   90.00
_cell.angle_gamma   90.00
#
_symmetry.space_group_name_H-M   'P 1'
#
loop_
_entity.id
_entity.type
_entity.pdbx_description
1 polymer ?
#
loop_
_entity_poly.entity_id
_entity_poly.type
_entity_poly.pdbx_seq_one_letter_code
_entity_poly.pdbx_strand_id
1 'polypeptide(L)'
;MAGTDDYIREACDTLIQLSADEKKQMEYEAREKAIRDYQSQMQSAENAGFRKGKQAGFQEGEQSGFQKGEQSGLKKAKLVFQLNGQGKTISEIAAACQMTEQEVTDILN
;
A
#
# COMPACT_ATOMS: atom_id res chain seq x y z
N MET A 1 7.23 -63.67 -43.99
CA MET A 1 7.73 -62.50 -43.24
C MET A 1 6.55 -61.59 -42.90
N ALA A 2 5.65 -62.04 -42.02
CA ALA A 2 4.48 -61.24 -41.60
C ALA A 2 4.74 -60.53 -40.24
N GLY A 3 5.55 -61.13 -39.36
CA GLY A 3 5.73 -60.61 -38.00
C GLY A 3 6.50 -59.29 -37.88
N THR A 4 7.49 -59.02 -38.75
CA THR A 4 8.32 -57.80 -38.65
C THR A 4 7.57 -56.51 -38.95
N ASP A 5 6.54 -56.56 -39.80
CA ASP A 5 5.73 -55.39 -40.15
C ASP A 5 4.76 -55.03 -39.00
N ASP A 6 4.16 -56.07 -38.39
CA ASP A 6 3.27 -55.93 -37.24
C ASP A 6 3.98 -55.34 -36.01
N TYR A 7 5.23 -55.77 -35.72
CA TYR A 7 6.01 -55.20 -34.60
C TYR A 7 6.39 -53.74 -34.82
N ILE A 8 6.74 -53.36 -36.05
CA ILE A 8 7.08 -51.97 -36.38
C ILE A 8 5.84 -51.09 -36.23
N ARG A 9 4.68 -51.57 -36.68
CA ARG A 9 3.42 -50.89 -36.54
C ARG A 9 3.03 -50.69 -35.07
N GLU A 10 3.12 -51.74 -34.26
CA GLU A 10 2.80 -51.66 -32.82
C GLU A 10 3.71 -50.67 -32.07
N ALA A 11 5.01 -50.64 -32.41
CA ALA A 11 5.95 -49.68 -31.85
C ALA A 11 5.61 -48.23 -32.26
N CYS A 12 5.23 -48.01 -33.53
CA CYS A 12 4.79 -46.69 -34.00
C CYS A 12 3.50 -46.24 -33.31
N ASP A 13 2.50 -47.12 -33.19
CA ASP A 13 1.23 -46.79 -32.55
C ASP A 13 1.45 -46.45 -31.06
N THR A 14 2.34 -47.16 -30.37
CA THR A 14 2.70 -46.88 -28.98
C THR A 14 3.40 -45.52 -28.82
N LEU A 15 4.33 -45.17 -29.72
CA LEU A 15 4.99 -43.86 -29.71
C LEU A 15 4.02 -42.71 -30.00
N ILE A 16 3.04 -42.92 -30.88
CA ILE A 16 1.98 -41.93 -31.15
C ILE A 16 1.12 -41.72 -29.91
N GLN A 17 0.78 -42.78 -29.17
CA GLN A 17 0.03 -42.67 -27.92
C GLN A 17 0.82 -41.96 -26.84
N LEU A 18 2.08 -42.35 -26.61
CA LEU A 18 2.96 -41.73 -25.61
C LEU A 18 3.20 -40.25 -25.92
N SER A 19 3.50 -39.91 -27.18
CA SER A 19 3.70 -38.51 -27.58
C SER A 19 2.42 -37.67 -27.49
N ALA A 20 1.24 -38.27 -27.73
CA ALA A 20 -0.03 -37.60 -27.50
C ALA A 20 -0.26 -37.34 -26.00
N ASP A 21 0.15 -38.26 -25.13
CA ASP A 21 0.04 -38.10 -23.67
C ASP A 21 1.05 -37.07 -23.14
N GLU A 22 2.31 -37.12 -23.58
CA GLU A 22 3.33 -36.11 -23.25
C GLU A 22 2.92 -34.71 -23.73
N LYS A 23 2.36 -34.60 -24.93
CA LYS A 23 1.87 -33.32 -25.46
C LYS A 23 0.74 -32.75 -24.60
N LYS A 24 -0.23 -33.59 -24.22
CA LYS A 24 -1.32 -33.15 -23.31
C LYS A 24 -0.79 -32.75 -21.94
N GLN A 25 0.20 -33.47 -21.42
CA GLN A 25 0.84 -33.12 -20.15
C GLN A 25 1.56 -31.77 -20.27
N MET A 26 2.33 -31.55 -21.33
CA MET A 26 3.00 -30.26 -21.57
C MET A 26 1.99 -29.11 -21.72
N GLU A 27 0.88 -29.31 -22.43
CA GLU A 27 -0.19 -28.31 -22.55
C GLU A 27 -0.83 -27.99 -21.20
N TYR A 28 -1.05 -29.02 -20.37
CA TYR A 28 -1.57 -28.87 -19.01
C TYR A 28 -0.60 -28.08 -18.13
N GLU A 29 0.68 -28.46 -18.11
CA GLU A 29 1.73 -27.78 -17.33
C GLU A 29 1.90 -26.33 -17.77
N ALA A 30 1.88 -26.06 -19.08
CA ALA A 30 1.94 -24.70 -19.62
C ALA A 30 0.74 -23.86 -19.17
N ARG A 31 -0.47 -24.45 -19.15
CA ARG A 31 -1.67 -23.78 -18.66
C ARG A 31 -1.59 -23.52 -17.16
N GLU A 32 -1.17 -24.48 -16.35
CA GLU A 32 -0.98 -24.29 -14.91
C GLU A 32 0.06 -23.22 -14.63
N LYS A 33 1.16 -23.22 -15.37
CA LYS A 33 2.20 -22.19 -15.27
C LYS A 33 1.62 -20.81 -15.58
N ALA A 34 0.87 -20.66 -16.67
CA ALA A 34 0.25 -19.39 -17.02
C ALA A 34 -0.72 -18.88 -15.93
N ILE A 35 -1.48 -19.79 -15.29
CA ILE A 35 -2.35 -19.43 -14.17
C ILE A 35 -1.52 -18.97 -12.96
N ARG A 36 -0.45 -19.69 -12.61
CA ARG A 36 0.43 -19.34 -11.49
C ARG A 36 1.15 -18.00 -11.73
N ASP A 37 1.64 -17.78 -12.95
CA ASP A 37 2.31 -16.54 -13.35
C ASP A 37 1.34 -15.35 -13.25
N TYR A 38 0.10 -15.50 -13.74
CA TYR A 38 -0.94 -14.48 -13.61
C TYR A 38 -1.28 -14.18 -12.14
N GLN A 39 -1.48 -15.23 -11.32
CA GLN A 39 -1.76 -15.06 -9.89
C GLN A 39 -0.62 -14.34 -9.17
N SER A 40 0.63 -14.71 -9.45
CA SER A 40 1.80 -14.06 -8.88
C SER A 40 1.88 -12.59 -9.29
N GLN A 41 1.63 -12.28 -10.57
CA GLN A 41 1.61 -10.92 -11.07
C GLN A 41 0.52 -10.08 -10.39
N MET A 42 -0.70 -10.61 -10.27
CA MET A 42 -1.81 -9.93 -9.60
C MET A 42 -1.51 -9.67 -8.12
N GLN A 43 -1.03 -10.68 -7.40
CA GLN A 43 -0.68 -10.52 -5.99
C GLN A 43 0.45 -9.50 -5.79
N SER A 44 1.45 -9.51 -6.67
CA SER A 44 2.54 -8.52 -6.64
C SER A 44 2.02 -7.10 -6.90
N ALA A 45 1.16 -6.92 -7.89
CA ALA A 45 0.54 -5.64 -8.21
C ALA A 45 -0.34 -5.11 -7.08
N GLU A 46 -1.17 -5.96 -6.48
CA GLU A 46 -2.01 -5.61 -5.33
C GLU A 46 -1.15 -5.18 -4.12
N ASN A 47 -0.12 -5.96 -3.78
CA ASN A 47 0.80 -5.64 -2.70
C ASN A 47 1.54 -4.33 -2.95
N ALA A 48 1.99 -4.10 -4.18
CA ALA A 48 2.66 -2.85 -4.56
C ALA A 48 1.70 -1.66 -4.46
N GLY A 49 0.46 -1.82 -4.94
CA GLY A 49 -0.59 -0.81 -4.83
C GLY A 49 -0.90 -0.46 -3.38
N PHE A 50 -1.11 -1.47 -2.53
CA PHE A 50 -1.37 -1.28 -1.10
C PHE A 50 -0.22 -0.56 -0.40
N ARG A 51 1.03 -0.98 -0.64
CA ARG A 51 2.21 -0.34 -0.05
C ARG A 51 2.34 1.11 -0.47
N LYS A 52 2.18 1.41 -1.77
CA LYS A 52 2.21 2.78 -2.29
C LYS A 52 1.09 3.63 -1.70
N GLY A 53 -0.13 3.11 -1.66
CA GLY A 53 -1.28 3.82 -1.08
C GLY A 53 -1.09 4.11 0.40
N LYS A 54 -0.62 3.13 1.17
CA LYS A 54 -0.31 3.31 2.60
C LYS A 54 0.78 4.36 2.82
N GLN A 55 1.86 4.31 2.05
CA GLN A 55 2.96 5.27 2.16
C GLN A 55 2.52 6.68 1.80
N ALA A 56 1.81 6.85 0.68
CA ALA A 56 1.29 8.14 0.23
C ALA A 56 0.31 8.71 1.27
N GLY A 57 -0.65 7.90 1.73
CA GLY A 57 -1.62 8.34 2.75
C GLY A 57 -0.97 8.74 4.07
N PHE A 58 0.08 8.04 4.51
CA PHE A 58 0.84 8.43 5.69
C PHE A 58 1.57 9.75 5.49
N GLN A 59 2.30 9.90 4.37
CA GLN A 59 3.04 11.14 4.06
C GLN A 59 2.12 12.36 3.92
N GLU A 60 1.02 12.23 3.17
CA GLU A 60 0.03 13.30 3.02
C GLU A 60 -0.64 13.64 4.35
N GLY A 61 -0.98 12.62 5.15
CA GLY A 61 -1.56 12.79 6.47
C GLY A 61 -0.63 13.53 7.44
N GLU A 62 0.64 13.14 7.47
CA GLU A 62 1.67 13.78 8.30
C GLU A 62 1.90 15.23 7.87
N GLN A 63 2.10 15.48 6.57
CA GLN A 63 2.33 16.82 6.05
C GLN A 63 1.13 17.74 6.29
N SER A 64 -0.09 17.28 6.00
CA SER A 64 -1.32 18.03 6.29
C SER A 64 -1.50 18.25 7.78
N GLY A 65 -1.21 17.26 8.62
CA GLY A 65 -1.31 17.35 10.07
C GLY A 65 -0.36 18.41 10.62
N PHE A 66 0.89 18.37 10.20
CA PHE A 66 1.92 19.34 10.59
C PHE A 66 1.53 20.77 10.18
N GLN A 67 1.17 20.99 8.90
CA GLN A 67 0.79 22.32 8.42
C GLN A 67 -0.45 22.89 9.15
N LYS A 68 -1.47 22.05 9.39
CA LYS A 68 -2.66 22.48 10.15
C LYS A 68 -2.31 22.80 11.60
N GLY A 69 -1.45 21.99 12.22
CA GLY A 69 -0.96 22.20 13.58
C GLY A 69 -0.18 23.52 13.69
N GLU A 70 0.76 23.76 12.80
CA GLU A 70 1.57 24.97 12.74
C GLU A 70 0.71 26.23 12.56
N GLN A 71 -0.21 26.21 11.58
CA GLN A 71 -1.12 27.34 11.36
C GLN A 71 -2.04 27.61 12.56
N SER A 72 -2.55 26.55 13.19
CA SER A 72 -3.39 26.67 14.39
C SER A 72 -2.60 27.24 15.56
N GLY A 73 -1.39 26.73 15.80
CA GLY A 73 -0.48 27.22 16.84
C GLY A 73 -0.11 28.68 16.64
N LEU A 74 0.22 29.07 15.41
CA LEU A 74 0.56 30.45 15.06
C LEU A 74 -0.63 31.42 15.23
N LYS A 75 -1.85 30.98 14.90
CA LYS A 75 -3.08 31.75 15.15
C LYS A 75 -3.32 31.93 16.65
N LYS A 76 -3.17 30.86 17.44
CA LYS A 76 -3.31 30.90 18.90
C LYS A 76 -2.27 31.83 19.54
N ALA A 77 -1.00 31.72 19.16
CA ALA A 77 0.06 32.60 19.67
C ALA A 77 -0.21 34.08 19.35
N LYS A 78 -0.61 34.39 18.11
CA LYS A 78 -1.00 35.76 17.73
C LYS A 78 -2.13 36.30 18.60
N LEU A 79 -3.15 35.48 18.88
CA LEU A 79 -4.26 35.86 19.74
C LEU A 79 -3.81 36.11 21.17
N VAL A 80 -2.91 35.27 21.71
CA VAL A 80 -2.32 35.45 23.04
C VAL A 80 -1.59 36.78 23.14
N PHE A 81 -0.69 37.09 22.19
CA PHE A 81 0.01 38.38 22.18
C PHE A 81 -0.94 39.58 22.03
N GLN A 82 -1.98 39.46 21.20
CA GLN A 82 -2.98 40.51 21.03
C GLN A 82 -3.74 40.78 22.33
N LEU A 83 -4.22 39.74 23.02
CA LEU A 83 -4.97 39.90 24.27
C LEU A 83 -4.07 40.41 25.40
N ASN A 84 -2.82 39.96 25.45
CA ASN A 84 -1.83 40.47 26.40
C ASN A 84 -1.56 41.97 26.17
N GLY A 85 -1.42 42.39 24.90
CA GLY A 85 -1.29 43.81 24.54
C GLY A 85 -2.52 44.67 24.89
N GLN A 86 -3.70 44.06 25.01
CA GLN A 86 -4.93 44.72 25.51
C GLN A 86 -5.00 44.78 27.05
N GLY A 87 -3.99 44.26 27.76
CA GLY A 87 -3.95 44.24 29.23
C GLY A 87 -4.82 43.15 29.87
N LYS A 88 -5.20 42.11 29.11
CA LYS A 88 -5.94 40.97 29.67
C LYS A 88 -5.06 40.14 30.60
N THR A 89 -5.67 39.60 31.66
CA THR A 89 -4.97 38.73 32.61
C THR A 89 -4.70 37.36 31.99
N ILE A 90 -3.68 36.65 32.49
CA ILE A 90 -3.32 35.29 32.02
C ILE A 90 -4.53 34.35 32.06
N SER A 91 -5.34 34.44 33.12
CA SER A 91 -6.55 33.61 33.29
C SER A 91 -7.62 33.90 32.22
N GLU A 92 -7.86 35.18 31.90
CA GLU A 92 -8.78 35.56 30.82
C GLU A 92 -8.29 35.10 29.44
N ILE A 93 -6.98 35.18 29.18
CA ILE A 93 -6.37 34.73 27.93
C ILE A 93 -6.48 33.21 27.79
N ALA A 94 -6.18 32.47 28.86
CA ALA A 94 -6.29 31.02 28.91
C ALA A 94 -7.73 30.56 28.59
N ALA A 95 -8.73 31.21 29.21
CA ALA A 95 -10.14 30.94 28.94
C ALA A 95 -10.53 31.27 27.48
N ALA A 96 -10.09 32.40 26.94
CA ALA A 96 -10.41 32.81 25.57
C ALA A 96 -9.76 31.92 24.49
N CYS A 97 -8.53 31.46 24.74
CA CYS A 97 -7.74 30.67 23.79
C CYS A 97 -7.89 29.15 23.97
N GLN A 98 -8.70 28.70 24.94
CA GLN A 98 -8.90 27.30 25.31
C GLN A 98 -7.57 26.58 25.52
N MET A 99 -6.75 27.14 26.41
CA MET A 99 -5.45 26.60 26.82
C MET A 99 -5.26 26.84 28.31
N THR A 100 -4.24 26.24 28.89
CA THR A 100 -3.87 26.41 30.30
C THR A 100 -3.16 27.74 30.53
N GLU A 101 -3.23 28.25 31.75
CA GLU A 101 -2.47 29.45 32.13
C GLU A 101 -0.95 29.25 31.98
N GLN A 102 -0.48 28.01 32.17
CA GLN A 102 0.91 27.66 31.95
C GLN A 102 1.30 27.76 30.48
N GLU A 103 0.49 27.26 29.55
CA GLU A 103 0.73 27.42 28.10
C GLU A 103 0.72 28.90 27.69
N VAL A 104 -0.16 29.73 28.25
CA VAL A 104 -0.15 31.19 28.02
C VAL A 104 1.15 31.81 28.51
N THR A 105 1.59 31.41 29.70
CA THR A 105 2.83 31.89 30.33
C THR A 105 4.05 31.49 29.49
N ASP A 106 4.08 30.25 28.98
CA ASP A 106 5.15 29.74 28.11
C ASP A 106 5.21 30.44 26.76
N ILE A 107 4.09 30.95 26.24
CA ILE A 107 4.03 31.72 24.98
C ILE A 107 4.53 33.16 25.17
N LEU A 108 4.30 33.75 26.35
CA LEU A 108 4.60 35.16 26.64
C LEU A 108 6.01 35.39 27.21
N ASN A 109 6.65 34.35 27.74
CA ASN A 109 8.03 34.38 28.26
C ASN A 109 9.06 34.06 27.18
#